data_AF-A0A1E4EY25-F1
#
_entry.id   AF-A0A1E4EY25-F1
#
_cell.length_a   1.000
_cell.length_b   1.000
_cell.length_c   1.000
_cell.angle_alpha   90.00
_cell.angle_beta   90.00
_cell.angle_gamma   90.00
#
_symmetry.space_group_name_H-M   'P 1'
#
loop_
_entity.id
_entity.type
_entity.pdbx_description
1 polymer ?
#
loop_
_entity_poly.entity_id
_entity_poly.type
_entity_poly.pdbx_seq_one_letter_code
_entity_poly.pdbx_strand_id
1 'polypeptide(L)'
;MVDARIVARQIAWAATTPEARNQAFNVANGDVSRWDWMWEQLAGYFGLEVAEYPGEATPLVDQMKDAGPDWESIVKKYDLRSYPVDQLAPWWHTDADLCRPFEAFMDLSKSRELGFWDSKKSSNSFFAVFDKLRQERIIP
;
A
#
# COMPACT_ATOMS: atom_id res chain seq x y z
N MET A 1 -4.89 -1.77 -6.13
CA MET A 1 -3.75 -1.11 -5.45
C MET A 1 -3.11 -0.11 -6.39
N VAL A 2 -2.51 0.97 -5.88
CA VAL A 2 -1.88 1.99 -6.71
C VAL A 2 -0.70 2.68 -6.01
N ASP A 3 0.41 2.83 -6.72
CA ASP A 3 1.59 3.58 -6.30
C ASP A 3 1.34 5.09 -6.45
N ALA A 4 1.62 5.87 -5.41
CA ALA A 4 1.42 7.33 -5.43
C ALA A 4 2.15 8.02 -6.60
N ARG A 5 3.28 7.47 -7.06
CA ARG A 5 4.05 7.99 -8.19
C ARG A 5 3.37 7.68 -9.53
N ILE A 6 2.64 6.56 -9.64
CA ILE A 6 1.80 6.28 -10.82
C ILE A 6 0.65 7.28 -10.88
N VAL A 7 -0.01 7.55 -9.74
CA VAL A 7 -1.06 8.58 -9.65
C VAL A 7 -0.53 9.94 -10.10
N ALA A 8 0.62 10.37 -9.55
CA ALA A 8 1.24 11.64 -9.93
C ALA A 8 1.57 11.73 -11.42
N ARG A 9 2.11 10.65 -12.02
CA ARG A 9 2.41 10.60 -13.46
C ARG A 9 1.15 10.62 -14.31
N GLN A 10 0.07 9.95 -13.90
CA GLN A 10 -1.19 9.99 -14.65
C GLN A 10 -1.85 11.36 -14.58
N ILE A 11 -1.79 12.05 -13.43
CA ILE A 11 -2.24 13.44 -13.30
C ILE A 11 -1.45 14.35 -14.23
N ALA A 12 -0.12 14.25 -14.22
CA ALA A 12 0.75 15.05 -15.10
C ALA A 12 0.49 14.77 -16.59
N TRP A 13 0.33 13.50 -16.96
CA TRP A 13 -0.04 13.08 -18.31
C TRP A 13 -1.39 13.66 -18.73
N ALA A 14 -2.43 13.51 -17.89
CA ALA A 14 -3.77 14.00 -18.21
C ALA A 14 -3.80 15.54 -18.34
N ALA A 15 -2.98 16.25 -17.56
CA ALA A 15 -2.86 17.71 -17.64
C ALA A 15 -2.18 18.20 -18.93
N THR A 16 -1.34 17.36 -19.56
CA THR A 16 -0.51 17.75 -20.72
C THR A 16 -0.94 17.08 -22.03
N THR A 17 -1.89 16.14 -21.99
CA THR A 17 -2.40 15.42 -23.16
C THR A 17 -3.74 16.01 -23.60
N PRO A 18 -3.83 16.67 -24.79
CA PRO A 18 -5.07 17.29 -25.26
C PRO A 18 -6.28 16.34 -25.31
N GLU A 19 -6.06 15.09 -25.70
CA GLU A 19 -7.08 14.04 -25.83
C GLU A 19 -7.63 13.57 -24.47
N ALA A 20 -6.88 13.81 -23.38
CA ALA A 20 -7.25 13.43 -22.03
C ALA A 20 -8.11 14.50 -21.31
N ARG A 21 -8.34 15.67 -21.92
CA ARG A 21 -9.12 16.75 -21.31
C ARG A 21 -10.57 16.35 -21.08
N ASN A 22 -11.12 16.75 -19.93
CA ASN A 22 -12.51 16.49 -19.53
C ASN A 22 -12.87 14.99 -19.52
N GLN A 23 -11.89 14.12 -19.27
CA GLN A 23 -12.09 12.67 -19.16
C GLN A 23 -11.83 12.21 -17.73
N ALA A 24 -12.69 11.32 -17.23
CA ALA A 24 -12.39 10.52 -16.05
C ALA A 24 -11.60 9.27 -16.46
N PHE A 25 -10.56 8.94 -15.68
CA PHE A 25 -9.74 7.74 -15.85
C PHE A 25 -9.61 7.00 -14.53
N ASN A 26 -9.66 5.66 -14.60
CA ASN A 26 -9.18 4.83 -13.50
C ASN A 26 -7.65 4.93 -13.41
N VAL A 27 -7.12 4.68 -12.21
CA VAL A 27 -5.68 4.64 -11.94
C VAL A 27 -5.34 3.44 -11.07
N ALA A 28 -4.44 2.59 -11.56
CA ALA A 28 -3.96 1.42 -10.85
C ALA A 28 -2.52 1.10 -11.30
N ASN A 29 -1.85 0.22 -10.56
CA ASN A 29 -0.49 -0.22 -10.86
C ASN A 29 -0.34 -0.97 -12.19
N GLY A 30 -1.45 -1.50 -12.73
CA GLY A 30 -1.50 -2.20 -14.01
C GLY A 30 -1.23 -3.70 -13.93
N ASP A 31 -0.82 -4.21 -12.76
CA ASP A 31 -0.79 -5.63 -12.42
C ASP A 31 -1.99 -6.04 -11.54
N VAL A 32 -2.11 -7.35 -11.30
CA VAL A 32 -3.08 -7.95 -10.39
C VAL A 32 -2.33 -8.65 -9.28
N SER A 33 -2.79 -8.49 -8.04
CA SER A 33 -2.27 -9.19 -6.87
C SER A 33 -3.41 -9.75 -6.03
N ARG A 34 -3.18 -10.94 -5.46
CA ARG A 34 -3.99 -11.46 -4.37
C ARG A 34 -3.26 -11.26 -3.05
N TRP A 35 -4.02 -11.10 -1.97
CA TRP A 35 -3.45 -10.82 -0.65
C TRP A 35 -2.70 -12.00 -0.06
N ASP A 36 -3.13 -13.25 -0.31
CA ASP A 36 -2.41 -14.46 0.10
C ASP A 36 -0.94 -14.44 -0.37
N TRP A 37 -0.74 -14.25 -1.67
CA TRP A 37 0.59 -14.15 -2.27
C TRP A 37 1.31 -12.86 -1.86
N MET A 38 0.62 -11.72 -1.79
CA MET A 38 1.25 -10.46 -1.39
C MET A 38 1.76 -10.53 0.05
N TRP A 39 1.02 -11.16 0.96
CA TRP A 39 1.38 -11.26 2.37
C TRP A 39 2.71 -12.00 2.58
N GLU A 40 2.94 -13.07 1.82
CA GLU A 40 4.24 -13.77 1.79
C GLU A 40 5.39 -12.85 1.37
N GLN A 41 5.17 -12.01 0.37
CA GLN A 41 6.18 -11.06 -0.11
C GLN A 41 6.47 -9.98 0.94
N LEU A 42 5.43 -9.45 1.61
CA LEU A 42 5.58 -8.45 2.66
C LEU A 42 6.30 -9.02 3.89
N ALA A 43 5.93 -10.22 4.34
CA ALA A 43 6.59 -10.91 5.45
C ALA A 43 8.06 -11.20 5.12
N GLY A 44 8.34 -11.70 3.90
CA GLY A 44 9.69 -11.96 3.42
C GLY A 44 10.58 -10.71 3.42
N TYR A 45 10.04 -9.53 3.07
CA TYR A 45 10.78 -8.27 3.14
C TYR A 45 11.24 -7.93 4.58
N PHE A 46 10.43 -8.26 5.59
CA PHE A 46 10.75 -8.05 7.00
C PHE A 46 11.46 -9.24 7.65
N GLY A 47 11.70 -10.33 6.92
CA GLY A 47 12.28 -11.56 7.47
C GLY A 47 11.36 -12.26 8.47
N LEU A 48 10.05 -12.10 8.32
CA LEU A 48 9.04 -12.69 9.19
C LEU A 48 8.49 -14.00 8.59
N GLU A 49 8.12 -14.93 9.45
CA GLU A 49 7.35 -16.12 9.08
C GLU A 49 5.87 -15.75 8.93
N VAL A 50 5.24 -16.26 7.88
CA VAL A 50 3.82 -16.04 7.62
C VAL A 50 3.00 -17.02 8.46
N ALA A 51 2.08 -16.50 9.27
CA ALA A 51 1.13 -17.33 10.00
C ALA A 51 0.08 -17.94 9.06
N GLU A 52 -0.42 -19.12 9.40
CA GLU A 52 -1.56 -19.73 8.71
C GLU A 52 -2.81 -18.83 8.82
N TYR A 53 -3.58 -18.73 7.73
CA TYR A 53 -4.83 -17.99 7.74
C TYR A 53 -5.87 -18.73 8.60
N PRO A 54 -6.45 -18.11 9.64
CA PRO A 54 -7.35 -18.78 10.58
C PRO A 54 -8.72 -19.15 9.99
N GLY A 55 -8.98 -18.83 8.71
CA GLY A 55 -10.25 -19.11 8.03
C GLY A 55 -11.28 -17.99 8.13
N GLU A 56 -11.05 -17.01 9.00
CA GLU A 56 -11.90 -15.84 9.20
C GLU A 56 -11.09 -14.55 9.27
N ALA A 57 -11.77 -13.42 9.07
CA ALA A 57 -11.14 -12.12 9.16
C ALA A 57 -10.67 -11.83 10.59
N THR A 58 -9.44 -11.36 10.74
CA THR A 58 -8.86 -10.93 12.01
C THR A 58 -8.59 -9.41 11.95
N PRO A 59 -9.52 -8.57 12.45
CA PRO A 59 -9.36 -7.12 12.38
C PRO A 59 -8.11 -6.62 13.11
N LEU A 60 -7.37 -5.72 12.48
CA LEU A 60 -6.20 -5.06 13.04
C LEU A 60 -6.57 -4.03 14.10
N VAL A 61 -7.73 -3.39 14.01
CA VAL A 61 -8.19 -2.45 15.05
C VAL A 61 -8.19 -3.13 16.43
N ASP A 62 -8.68 -4.36 16.52
CA ASP A 62 -8.73 -5.10 17.78
C ASP A 62 -7.36 -5.63 18.20
N GLN A 63 -6.55 -6.10 17.23
CA GLN A 63 -5.21 -6.62 17.49
C GLN A 63 -4.22 -5.54 17.94
N MET A 64 -4.34 -4.32 17.41
CA MET A 64 -3.40 -3.23 17.60
C MET A 64 -3.85 -2.19 18.65
N LYS A 65 -4.97 -2.42 19.34
CA LYS A 65 -5.57 -1.47 20.30
C LYS A 65 -4.59 -0.96 21.38
N ASP A 66 -3.63 -1.80 21.77
CA ASP A 66 -2.65 -1.51 22.82
C ASP A 66 -1.22 -1.42 22.24
N ALA A 67 -1.05 -1.19 20.94
CA ALA A 67 0.26 -1.19 20.27
C ALA A 67 1.14 0.03 20.62
N GLY A 68 0.59 1.07 21.25
CA GLY A 68 1.29 2.31 21.57
C GLY A 68 2.59 2.12 22.38
N PRO A 69 2.53 1.50 23.58
CA PRO A 69 3.72 1.24 24.39
C PRO A 69 4.79 0.38 23.69
N ASP A 70 4.38 -0.64 22.93
CA ASP A 70 5.29 -1.49 22.18
C ASP A 70 5.99 -0.71 21.05
N TRP A 71 5.25 0.13 20.34
CA TRP A 71 5.81 1.02 19.32
C TRP A 71 6.78 2.03 19.93
N GLU A 72 6.47 2.65 21.07
CA GLU A 72 7.41 3.54 21.77
C GLU A 72 8.72 2.84 22.16
N SER A 73 8.64 1.56 22.57
CA SER A 73 9.81 0.74 22.85
C SER A 73 10.66 0.51 21.60
N ILE A 74 10.02 0.23 20.46
CA ILE A 74 10.70 0.09 19.15
C ILE A 74 11.36 1.42 18.74
N VAL A 75 10.66 2.54 18.86
CA VAL A 75 11.19 3.87 18.55
C VAL A 75 12.45 4.17 19.36
N LYS A 76 12.42 3.91 20.67
CA LYS A 76 13.58 4.10 21.57
C LYS A 76 14.72 3.16 21.22
N LYS A 77 14.43 1.88 20.97
CA LYS A 77 15.44 0.84 20.68
C LYS A 77 16.22 1.11 19.40
N TYR A 78 15.55 1.58 18.35
CA TYR A 78 16.14 1.80 17.03
C TYR A 78 16.39 3.28 16.71
N ASP A 79 16.22 4.18 17.69
CA ASP A 79 16.42 5.63 17.54
C ASP A 79 15.63 6.21 16.35
N LEU A 80 14.34 5.86 16.29
CA LEU A 80 13.43 6.30 15.22
C LEU A 80 12.87 7.69 15.51
N ARG A 81 12.29 8.34 14.49
CA ARG A 81 11.49 9.55 14.68
C ARG A 81 10.27 9.24 15.55
N SER A 82 10.03 10.09 16.54
CA SER A 82 8.99 9.90 17.54
C SER A 82 7.61 10.29 17.01
N TYR A 83 6.96 9.37 16.30
CA TYR A 83 5.54 9.48 15.92
C TYR A 83 4.70 8.46 16.70
N PRO A 84 3.53 8.85 17.24
CA PRO A 84 2.57 7.89 17.79
C PRO A 84 2.12 6.91 16.70
N VAL A 85 1.96 5.63 17.05
CA VAL A 85 1.63 4.58 16.07
C VAL A 85 0.31 4.85 15.34
N ASP A 86 -0.69 5.40 16.05
CA ASP A 86 -2.01 5.71 15.48
C ASP A 86 -1.99 6.90 14.49
N GLN A 87 -0.90 7.70 14.46
CA GLN A 87 -0.68 8.70 13.41
C GLN A 87 -0.06 8.09 12.15
N LEU A 88 0.66 6.97 12.30
CA LEU A 88 1.33 6.27 11.19
C LEU A 88 0.42 5.23 10.54
N ALA A 89 -0.38 4.54 11.33
CA ALA A 89 -1.12 3.36 10.91
C ALA A 89 -2.62 3.50 11.21
N PRO A 90 -3.46 3.81 10.19
CA PRO A 90 -4.90 3.78 10.34
C PRO A 90 -5.41 2.34 10.23
N TRP A 91 -5.43 1.59 11.35
CA TRP A 91 -5.79 0.16 11.39
C TRP A 91 -7.12 -0.16 10.68
N TRP A 92 -8.13 0.69 10.90
CA TRP A 92 -9.46 0.55 10.29
C TRP A 92 -9.43 0.56 8.77
N HIS A 93 -8.47 1.27 8.16
CA HIS A 93 -8.36 1.37 6.71
C HIS A 93 -7.85 0.05 6.13
N THR A 94 -6.88 -0.58 6.79
CA THR A 94 -6.42 -1.91 6.41
C THR A 94 -7.52 -2.95 6.59
N ASP A 95 -8.30 -2.88 7.67
CA ASP A 95 -9.46 -3.76 7.85
C ASP A 95 -10.49 -3.57 6.73
N ALA A 96 -10.77 -2.33 6.35
CA ALA A 96 -11.66 -2.01 5.25
C ALA A 96 -11.16 -2.53 3.88
N ASP A 97 -9.86 -2.80 3.71
CA ASP A 97 -9.28 -3.36 2.50
C ASP A 97 -9.14 -4.89 2.55
N LEU A 98 -8.71 -5.46 3.68
CA LEU A 98 -8.46 -6.90 3.85
C LEU A 98 -9.73 -7.70 4.13
N CYS A 99 -10.74 -7.09 4.77
CA CYS A 99 -11.99 -7.78 5.13
C CYS A 99 -13.06 -7.72 4.03
N ARG A 100 -12.74 -7.25 2.82
CA ARG A 100 -13.71 -7.24 1.71
C ARG A 100 -13.92 -8.66 1.17
N PRO A 101 -15.17 -9.11 0.98
CA PRO A 101 -15.46 -10.46 0.47
C PRO A 101 -15.37 -10.56 -1.06
N PHE A 102 -14.80 -9.57 -1.75
CA PHE A 102 -14.72 -9.52 -3.21
C PHE A 102 -13.48 -8.78 -3.67
N GLU A 103 -13.01 -9.10 -4.89
CA GLU A 103 -11.90 -8.42 -5.52
C GLU A 103 -12.35 -7.13 -6.23
N ALA A 104 -11.54 -6.07 -6.08
CA ALA A 104 -11.75 -4.80 -6.76
C ALA A 104 -10.69 -4.59 -7.86
N PHE A 105 -11.10 -4.74 -9.12
CA PHE A 105 -10.27 -4.50 -10.30
C PHE A 105 -10.63 -3.17 -10.97
N MET A 106 -9.65 -2.56 -11.61
CA MET A 106 -9.82 -1.31 -12.35
C MET A 106 -9.40 -1.52 -13.81
N ASP A 107 -10.30 -1.21 -14.74
CA ASP A 107 -9.99 -1.21 -16.16
C ASP A 107 -9.15 0.03 -16.51
N LEU A 108 -7.96 -0.20 -17.07
CA LEU A 108 -7.02 0.83 -17.51
C LEU A 108 -7.03 1.03 -19.03
N SER A 109 -7.91 0.34 -19.77
CA SER A 109 -7.92 0.36 -21.23
C SER A 109 -8.06 1.79 -21.77
N LYS A 110 -8.94 2.60 -21.18
CA LYS A 110 -9.15 3.99 -21.60
C LYS A 110 -7.88 4.86 -21.55
N SER A 111 -7.08 4.79 -20.49
CA SER A 111 -5.85 5.59 -20.41
C SER A 111 -4.75 5.02 -21.32
N ARG A 112 -4.70 3.70 -21.49
CA ARG A 112 -3.77 3.01 -22.40
C ARG A 112 -4.03 3.32 -23.87
N GLU A 113 -5.29 3.35 -24.29
CA GLU A 113 -5.71 3.76 -25.63
C GLU A 113 -5.29 5.19 -25.97
N LEU A 114 -5.17 6.05 -24.95
CA LEU A 114 -4.68 7.43 -25.09
C LEU A 114 -3.17 7.58 -24.79
N GLY A 115 -2.44 6.46 -24.70
CA GLY A 115 -0.97 6.46 -24.61
C GLY A 115 -0.36 6.44 -23.21
N PHE A 116 -1.15 6.32 -22.13
CA PHE A 116 -0.63 6.16 -20.78
C PHE A 116 -0.40 4.68 -20.43
N TRP A 117 0.84 4.22 -20.55
CA TRP A 117 1.24 2.82 -20.34
C TRP A 117 2.05 2.56 -19.07
N ASP A 118 2.22 3.59 -18.25
CA ASP A 118 2.97 3.50 -17.00
C ASP A 118 2.36 2.43 -16.08
N SER A 119 3.24 1.60 -15.55
CA SER A 119 2.87 0.50 -14.66
C SER A 119 3.95 0.29 -13.61
N LYS A 120 3.58 -0.42 -12.54
CA LYS A 120 4.50 -0.77 -11.46
C LYS A 120 4.07 -2.11 -10.85
N LYS A 121 5.01 -3.04 -10.66
CA LYS A 121 4.72 -4.25 -9.88
C LYS A 121 4.31 -3.85 -8.46
N SER A 122 3.13 -4.27 -8.01
CA SER A 122 2.53 -3.84 -6.75
C SER A 122 3.39 -4.15 -5.53
N SER A 123 4.08 -5.30 -5.50
CA SER A 123 5.03 -5.63 -4.42
C SER A 123 6.18 -4.63 -4.34
N ASN A 124 6.72 -4.21 -5.50
CA ASN A 124 7.82 -3.25 -5.55
C ASN A 124 7.37 -1.85 -5.13
N SER A 125 6.08 -1.53 -5.26
CA SER A 125 5.50 -0.30 -4.74
C SER A 125 5.56 -0.28 -3.21
N PHE A 126 5.20 -1.38 -2.54
CA PHE A 126 5.35 -1.52 -1.09
C PHE A 126 6.79 -1.45 -0.64
N PHE A 127 7.68 -2.24 -1.25
CA PHE A 127 9.08 -2.28 -0.85
C PHE A 127 9.73 -0.90 -0.96
N ALA A 128 9.44 -0.16 -2.03
CA ALA A 128 9.94 1.20 -2.18
C ALA A 128 9.41 2.16 -1.08
N VAL A 129 8.17 1.97 -0.59
CA VAL A 129 7.65 2.73 0.54
C VAL A 129 8.36 2.32 1.83
N PHE A 130 8.54 1.03 2.08
CA PHE A 130 9.25 0.55 3.26
C PHE A 130 10.71 1.02 3.29
N ASP A 131 11.42 0.95 2.17
CA ASP A 131 12.78 1.46 2.02
C ASP A 131 12.83 2.97 2.34
N LYS A 132 11.85 3.74 1.84
CA LYS A 132 11.76 5.17 2.14
C LYS A 132 11.49 5.42 3.63
N LEU A 133 10.58 4.68 4.25
CA LEU A 133 10.29 4.81 5.68
C LEU A 133 11.50 4.46 6.55
N ARG A 134 12.31 3.46 6.15
CA ARG A 134 13.61 3.15 6.79
C ARG A 134 14.61 4.30 6.64
N GLN A 135 14.77 4.83 5.43
CA GLN A 135 15.67 5.96 5.16
C GLN A 135 15.28 7.20 5.98
N GLU A 136 13.98 7.43 6.18
CA GLU A 136 13.44 8.53 6.98
C GLU A 136 13.42 8.22 8.49
N ARG A 137 13.87 7.04 8.91
CA ARG A 137 13.87 6.54 10.29
C ARG A 137 12.49 6.54 10.94
N ILE A 138 11.46 6.20 10.17
CA ILE A 138 10.08 6.05 10.66
C ILE A 138 9.83 4.61 11.10
N ILE A 139 10.42 3.64 10.40
CA ILE A 139 10.44 2.22 10.79
C ILE A 139 11.91 1.75 10.89
N PRO A 140 12.19 0.65 11.63
CA PRO A 140 13.53 0.04 11.67
C PRO A 140 14.02 -0.46 10.31
#